data_AF-A0A841GR52-F1
#
_entry.id   AF-A0A841GR52-F1
#
_cell.length_a   1.000
_cell.length_b   1.000
_cell.length_c   1.000
_cell.angle_alpha   90.00
_cell.angle_beta   90.00
_cell.angle_gamma   90.00
#
_symmetry.space_group_name_H-M   'P 1'
#
loop_
_entity.id
_entity.type
_entity.pdbx_description
1 polymer ?
#
loop_
_entity_poly.entity_id
_entity_poly.type
_entity_poly.pdbx_seq_one_letter_code
_entity_poly.pdbx_strand_id
1 'polypeptide(L)'
;MIKKRFNINGRNYIVESDSDEKILDYIEKRIKELNEKYEELSSTDERLLVMLCELIEREYYLTEKINEILKRLNDLEERSLEDRSI
;
A
#
# COMPACT_ATOMS: atom_id res chain seq x y z
N MET A 1 14.43 12.88 -5.45
CA MET A 1 14.92 11.57 -5.92
C MET A 1 15.96 10.97 -4.97
N ILE A 2 15.55 9.97 -4.20
CA ILE A 2 16.37 9.11 -3.36
C ILE A 2 16.71 7.85 -4.16
N LYS A 3 17.92 7.33 -3.97
CA LYS A 3 18.39 6.07 -4.55
C LYS A 3 18.75 5.11 -3.42
N LYS A 4 18.06 3.97 -3.36
CA LYS A 4 18.25 2.96 -2.30
C LYS A 4 18.51 1.58 -2.89
N ARG A 5 19.35 0.81 -2.20
CA ARG A 5 19.59 -0.59 -2.53
C ARG A 5 18.66 -1.46 -1.70
N PHE A 6 17.76 -2.18 -2.35
CA PHE A 6 16.96 -3.22 -1.71
C PHE A 6 17.70 -4.54 -1.82
N ASN A 7 17.70 -5.34 -0.76
CA ASN A 7 18.14 -6.73 -0.80
C ASN A 7 16.92 -7.65 -0.68
N ILE A 8 16.57 -8.35 -1.76
CA ILE A 8 15.41 -9.24 -1.81
C ILE A 8 15.92 -10.61 -2.27
N ASN A 9 15.77 -11.65 -1.44
CA ASN A 9 16.26 -13.00 -1.71
C ASN A 9 17.75 -13.08 -2.10
N GLY A 10 18.59 -12.30 -1.43
CA GLY A 10 20.03 -12.23 -1.73
C GLY A 10 20.37 -11.51 -3.04
N ARG A 11 19.38 -11.00 -3.78
CA ARG A 11 19.57 -10.15 -4.96
C ARG A 11 19.45 -8.69 -4.57
N ASN A 12 20.35 -7.88 -5.13
CA ASN A 12 20.36 -6.44 -4.89
C ASN A 12 19.65 -5.72 -6.04
N TYR A 13 18.68 -4.89 -5.69
CA TYR A 13 17.94 -4.04 -6.61
C TYR A 13 18.20 -2.59 -6.27
N ILE A 14 18.34 -1.76 -7.30
CA ILE A 14 18.48 -0.32 -7.14
C ILE A 14 17.13 0.31 -7.43
N VAL A 15 16.59 0.99 -6.42
CA VAL A 15 15.29 1.67 -6.50
C VAL A 15 15.54 3.17 -6.43
N GLU A 16 15.01 3.88 -7.41
CA GLU A 16 15.02 5.34 -7.49
C GLU A 16 13.57 5.83 -7.32
N SER A 17 13.35 6.75 -6.39
CA SER A 17 12.01 7.26 -6.07
C SER A 17 12.07 8.67 -5.52
N ASP A 18 11.01 9.45 -5.72
CA ASP A 18 10.83 10.75 -5.04
C ASP A 18 10.21 10.62 -3.65
N SER A 19 9.85 9.40 -3.24
CA SER A 19 9.40 9.10 -1.88
C SER A 19 10.52 9.25 -0.86
N ASP A 20 10.14 9.55 0.37
CA ASP A 20 11.06 9.60 1.51
C ASP A 20 11.69 8.23 1.83
N GLU A 21 12.86 8.24 2.45
CA GLU A 21 13.60 7.02 2.78
C GLU A 21 12.82 6.04 3.66
N LYS A 22 12.01 6.56 4.61
CA LYS A 22 11.15 5.74 5.48
C LYS A 22 10.12 4.93 4.69
N ILE A 23 9.61 5.50 3.60
CA ILE A 23 8.67 4.81 2.70
C ILE A 23 9.43 3.68 1.99
N LEU A 24 10.66 3.94 1.54
CA LEU A 24 11.49 2.93 0.90
C LEU A 24 11.89 1.80 1.86
N ASP A 25 12.17 2.10 3.14
CA ASP A 25 12.39 1.09 4.19
C ASP A 25 11.16 0.21 4.39
N TYR A 26 9.99 0.82 4.48
CA TYR A 26 8.73 0.10 4.61
C TYR A 26 8.49 -0.80 3.39
N ILE A 27 8.72 -0.30 2.17
CA ILE A 27 8.56 -1.09 0.94
C ILE A 27 9.53 -2.27 0.93
N GLU A 28 10.81 -2.06 1.23
CA GLU A 28 11.79 -3.17 1.27
C GLU A 28 11.38 -4.24 2.27
N LYS A 29 10.98 -3.83 3.49
CA LYS A 29 10.51 -4.76 4.52
C LYS A 29 9.27 -5.52 4.03
N ARG A 30 8.29 -4.82 3.46
CA ARG A 30 7.04 -5.43 3.01
C ARG A 30 7.25 -6.42 1.87
N ILE A 31 8.15 -6.14 0.94
CA ILE A 31 8.50 -7.07 -0.13
C ILE A 31 9.15 -8.34 0.42
N LYS A 32 10.02 -8.24 1.43
CA LYS A 32 10.60 -9.42 2.11
C LYS A 32 9.53 -10.29 2.73
N GLU A 33 8.63 -9.70 3.52
CA GLU A 33 7.51 -10.41 4.16
C GLU A 33 6.59 -11.09 3.13
N LEU A 34 6.24 -10.38 2.05
CA LEU A 34 5.37 -10.92 1.00
C LEU A 34 6.04 -12.07 0.25
N ASN A 35 7.34 -11.96 -0.02
CA ASN A 35 8.05 -13.01 -0.70
C ASN A 35 8.24 -14.26 0.18
N GLU A 36 8.45 -14.08 1.49
CA GLU A 36 8.44 -15.20 2.47
C GLU A 36 7.06 -15.87 2.52
N LYS A 37 5.97 -15.08 2.56
CA LYS A 37 4.60 -15.61 2.55
C LYS A 37 4.31 -16.52 1.34
N TYR A 38 4.93 -16.24 0.20
CA TYR A 38 4.73 -16.96 -1.05
C TYR A 38 5.93 -17.83 -1.45
N GLU A 39 6.78 -18.24 -0.49
CA GLU A 39 8.00 -19.00 -0.77
C GLU A 39 7.76 -20.34 -1.46
N GLU A 40 6.60 -20.96 -1.23
CA GLU A 40 6.16 -22.22 -1.83
C GLU A 40 5.93 -22.13 -3.35
N LEU A 41 5.79 -20.91 -3.89
CA LEU A 41 5.64 -20.70 -5.33
C LEU A 41 7.02 -20.79 -6.02
N SER A 42 7.16 -21.83 -6.85
CA SER A 42 8.43 -22.16 -7.50
C SER A 42 8.95 -21.05 -8.42
N SER A 43 8.06 -20.35 -9.14
CA SER A 43 8.46 -19.28 -10.05
C SER A 43 8.55 -17.92 -9.35
N THR A 44 9.58 -17.16 -9.71
CA THR A 44 9.68 -15.74 -9.29
C THR A 44 8.56 -14.90 -9.88
N ASP A 45 8.12 -15.21 -11.10
CA ASP A 45 7.04 -14.48 -11.77
C ASP A 45 5.68 -14.76 -11.12
N GLU A 46 5.43 -16.00 -10.70
CA GLU A 46 4.23 -16.37 -9.94
C GLU A 46 4.18 -15.63 -8.60
N ARG A 47 5.30 -15.61 -7.87
CA ARG A 47 5.41 -14.82 -6.64
C ARG A 47 5.13 -13.35 -6.90
N LEU A 48 5.76 -12.77 -7.91
CA LEU A 48 5.56 -11.37 -8.24
C LEU A 48 4.09 -11.07 -8.58
N LEU A 49 3.45 -11.91 -9.39
CA LEU A 49 2.05 -11.75 -9.76
C LEU A 49 1.15 -11.78 -8.53
N VAL A 50 1.32 -12.75 -7.64
CA VAL A 50 0.49 -12.87 -6.43
C VAL A 50 0.73 -11.70 -5.47
N MET A 51 1.98 -11.27 -5.29
CA MET A 51 2.30 -10.09 -4.51
C MET A 51 1.65 -8.82 -5.08
N LEU A 52 1.64 -8.66 -6.41
CA LEU A 52 0.97 -7.55 -7.08
C LEU A 52 -0.55 -7.58 -6.88
N CYS A 53 -1.17 -8.76 -7.03
CA CYS A 53 -2.61 -8.93 -6.78
C CYS A 53 -2.98 -8.52 -5.35
N GLU A 54 -2.23 -8.98 -4.34
CA GLU A 54 -2.49 -8.61 -2.93
C GLU A 54 -2.37 -7.10 -2.70
N LEU A 55 -1.38 -6.45 -3.32
CA LEU A 55 -1.21 -5.00 -3.18
C LEU A 55 -2.36 -4.22 -3.83
N ILE A 56 -2.83 -4.65 -5.01
CA ILE A 56 -3.96 -4.04 -5.73
C ILE A 56 -5.28 -4.25 -4.96
N GLU A 57 -5.53 -5.46 -4.46
CA GLU A 57 -6.72 -5.75 -3.63
C GLU A 57 -6.76 -4.86 -2.38
N ARG A 58 -5.61 -4.67 -1.74
CA ARG A 58 -5.48 -3.81 -0.56
C ARG A 58 -5.71 -2.34 -0.91
N GLU A 59 -5.19 -1.86 -2.05
CA GLU A 59 -5.41 -0.50 -2.53
C GLU A 59 -6.89 -0.25 -2.80
N TYR A 60 -7.56 -1.16 -3.53
CA TYR A 60 -8.99 -1.10 -3.78
C TYR A 60 -9.81 -1.03 -2.47
N TYR A 61 -9.51 -1.90 -1.51
CA TYR A 61 -10.20 -1.91 -0.21
C TYR A 61 -10.00 -0.60 0.57
N LEU A 62 -8.78 -0.05 0.56
CA LEU A 62 -8.49 1.22 1.23
C LEU A 62 -9.22 2.40 0.56
N THR A 63 -9.26 2.40 -0.77
CA THR A 63 -9.99 3.41 -1.56
C THR A 63 -11.48 3.39 -1.22
N GLU A 64 -12.11 2.21 -1.20
CA GLU A 64 -13.52 2.09 -0.80
C GLU A 64 -13.78 2.54 0.64
N LYS A 65 -12.88 2.20 1.56
CA LYS A 65 -12.99 2.62 2.96
C LYS A 65 -12.84 4.13 3.13
N ILE A 66 -11.96 4.77 2.36
CA ILE A 66 -11.82 6.23 2.33
C ILE A 66 -13.11 6.86 1.83
N ASN A 67 -13.68 6.36 0.73
CA ASN A 67 -14.94 6.84 0.18
C ASN A 67 -16.09 6.73 1.19
N GLU A 68 -16.18 5.61 1.92
CA GLU A 68 -17.17 5.43 2.98
C GLU A 68 -17.00 6.45 4.12
N ILE A 69 -15.76 6.68 4.56
CA ILE A 69 -15.45 7.65 5.61
C ILE A 69 -15.79 9.08 5.15
N LEU A 70 -15.45 9.44 3.92
CA LEU A 70 -15.76 10.76 3.35
C LEU A 70 -17.27 10.98 3.27
N LYS A 71 -18.03 9.97 2.86
CA LYS A 71 -19.50 10.07 2.84
C LYS A 71 -20.07 10.30 4.24
N ARG A 72 -19.61 9.53 5.24
CA ARG A 72 -20.03 9.70 6.63
C ARG A 72 -19.65 11.07 7.19
N LEU A 73 -18.50 11.62 6.80
CA LEU A 73 -18.07 12.95 7.21
C LEU A 73 -18.99 14.03 6.64
N ASN A 74 -19.34 13.95 5.35
CA ASN A 74 -20.26 14.87 4.70
C ASN A 74 -21.66 14.81 5.36
N ASP A 75 -22.19 13.61 5.60
CA ASP A 75 -23.49 13.43 6.26
C ASP A 75 -23.50 14.07 7.67
N LEU A 76 -22.38 14.01 8.40
CA LEU A 76 -22.24 14.64 9.72
C LEU A 76 -22.13 16.18 9.62
N GLU A 77 -21.39 16.69 8.64
CA GLU A 77 -21.29 18.13 8.39
C GLU A 77 -22.64 18.74 8.02
N GLU A 78 -23.40 18.12 7.12
CA GLU A 78 -24.74 18.56 6.72
C GLU A 78 -25.69 18.64 7.92
N ARG A 79 -25.75 17.58 8.73
CA ARG A 79 -26.56 17.58 9.97
C ARG A 79 -26.14 18.67 10.96
N SER A 80 -24.84 18.95 11.07
CA SER A 80 -24.34 20.00 11.96
C SER A 80 -24.71 21.41 11.49
N LEU A 81 -24.89 21.62 10.18
CA LEU A 81 -25.33 22.89 9.61
C LEU A 81 -26.84 23.08 9.80
N GLU A 82 -27.62 22.00 9.66
CA GLU A 82 -29.06 22.00 9.96
C GLU A 82 -29.31 22.35 11.44
N ASP A 83 -28.60 21.72 12.37
CA ASP A 83 -28.73 21.98 13.82
C ASP A 83 -28.34 23.41 14.23
N ARG A 84 -27.52 24.11 13.43
CA ARG A 84 -27.12 25.52 13.68
C ARG A 84 -28.04 26.55 13.03
N SER A 85 -28.93 26.11 12.15
CA SER A 85 -29.85 26.97 11.39
C SER A 85 -31.25 27.06 12.02
N ILE A 86 -31.43 26.43 13.18
CA ILE A 86 -32.65 26.40 14.02
C ILE A 86 -32.37 27.14 15.32
#